data_AF-A0A5C8KZL0-F1
#
_entry.id   AF-A0A5C8KZL0-F1
#
_cell.length_a   1.000
_cell.length_b   1.000
_cell.length_c   1.000
_cell.angle_alpha   90.00
_cell.angle_beta   90.00
_cell.angle_gamma   90.00
#
_symmetry.space_group_name_H-M   'P 1'
#
loop_
_entity.id
_entity.type
_entity.pdbx_description
1 polymer ?
#
loop_
_entity_poly.entity_id
_entity_poly.type
_entity_poly.pdbx_seq_one_letter_code
_entity_poly.pdbx_strand_id
1 'polypeptide(L)'
;MTQDELITLINKKDEQAFDYLYDMYAQSLFGVIENIIKNKAQSEDVLQEVMVKIWRNLPQYDPEKGRFFTWIVNIARNSAIDKYRSKAYKKERQNLASPIIPGTSTLPKA
;
A
#
# COMPACT_ATOMS: atom_id res chain seq x y z
N MET A 1 -1.69 26.18 -6.56
CA MET A 1 -2.86 25.63 -5.86
C MET A 1 -2.43 25.24 -4.46
N THR A 2 -3.15 25.70 -3.44
CA THR A 2 -2.88 25.37 -2.04
C THR A 2 -3.50 24.01 -1.68
N GLN A 3 -3.11 23.44 -0.54
CA GLN A 3 -3.66 22.15 -0.07
C GLN A 3 -5.18 22.22 0.15
N ASP A 4 -5.69 23.32 0.70
CA ASP A 4 -7.11 23.46 1.03
C ASP A 4 -7.97 23.66 -0.24
N GLU A 5 -7.43 24.39 -1.23
CA GLU A 5 -8.03 24.48 -2.57
C GLU A 5 -8.10 23.10 -3.24
N LEU A 6 -7.01 22.35 -3.19
CA LEU A 6 -6.92 21.00 -3.75
C LEU A 6 -7.99 20.07 -3.14
N ILE A 7 -8.11 20.07 -1.81
CA ILE A 7 -9.09 19.26 -1.08
C ILE A 7 -10.52 19.66 -1.47
N THR A 8 -10.78 20.96 -1.57
CA THR A 8 -12.09 21.48 -1.95
C THR A 8 -12.49 21.04 -3.36
N LEU A 9 -11.56 21.10 -4.32
CA LEU A 9 -11.80 20.71 -5.71
C LEU A 9 -11.98 19.19 -5.85
N ILE A 10 -11.16 18.39 -5.18
CA ILE A 10 -11.30 16.92 -5.21
C ILE A 10 -12.62 16.47 -4.58
N ASN A 11 -13.10 17.15 -3.53
CA ASN A 11 -14.42 16.88 -2.97
C ASN A 11 -15.55 17.14 -3.97
N LYS A 12 -15.35 18.06 -4.93
CA LYS A 12 -16.25 18.30 -6.07
C LYS A 12 -16.03 17.34 -7.25
N LYS A 13 -15.19 16.31 -7.08
CA LYS A 13 -14.83 15.33 -8.11
C LYS A 13 -14.10 15.94 -9.31
N ASP A 14 -13.30 16.98 -9.05
CA ASP A 14 -12.37 17.51 -10.05
C ASP A 14 -11.19 16.56 -10.23
N GLU A 15 -11.06 15.98 -11.42
CA GLU A 15 -10.01 15.03 -11.77
C GLU A 15 -8.64 15.70 -11.90
N GLN A 16 -8.57 16.93 -12.44
CA GLN A 16 -7.31 17.65 -12.59
C GLN A 16 -6.71 17.97 -11.22
N ALA A 17 -7.53 18.37 -10.25
CA ALA A 17 -7.08 18.57 -8.88
C ALA A 17 -6.50 17.29 -8.26
N PHE A 18 -7.00 16.11 -8.65
CA PHE A 18 -6.46 14.85 -8.18
C PHE A 18 -5.13 14.49 -8.85
N ASP A 19 -4.93 14.84 -10.11
CA ASP A 19 -3.63 14.69 -10.78
C ASP A 19 -2.55 15.50 -10.05
N TYR A 20 -2.85 16.76 -9.68
CA TYR A 20 -1.92 17.56 -8.86
C TYR A 20 -1.64 16.94 -7.48
N LEU A 21 -2.63 16.29 -6.87
CA LEU A 21 -2.44 15.55 -5.63
C LEU A 21 -1.48 14.38 -5.83
N TYR A 22 -1.66 13.63 -6.92
CA TYR A 22 -0.79 12.54 -7.30
C TYR A 22 0.64 13.02 -7.45
N ASP A 23 0.87 14.06 -8.25
CA ASP A 23 2.21 14.61 -8.50
C ASP A 23 2.93 15.07 -7.23
N MET A 24 2.19 15.65 -6.27
CA MET A 24 2.77 16.10 -5.01
C MET A 24 3.15 14.96 -4.06
N TYR A 25 2.32 13.92 -3.95
CA TYR A 25 2.43 12.95 -2.86
C TYR A 25 2.81 11.54 -3.28
N ALA A 26 2.68 11.16 -4.55
CA ALA A 26 2.91 9.80 -5.02
C ALA A 26 4.30 9.27 -4.65
N GLN A 27 5.37 10.06 -4.88
CA GLN A 27 6.73 9.65 -4.55
C GLN A 27 6.94 9.41 -3.05
N SER A 28 6.39 10.29 -2.20
CA SER A 28 6.50 10.17 -0.75
C SER A 28 5.74 8.95 -0.22
N LEU A 29 4.53 8.72 -0.73
CA LEU A 29 3.72 7.56 -0.36
C LEU A 29 4.33 6.25 -0.88
N PHE A 30 4.89 6.27 -2.09
CA PHE A 30 5.63 5.15 -2.64
C PHE A 30 6.79 4.74 -1.73
N GLY A 31 7.60 5.70 -1.26
CA GLY A 31 8.69 5.42 -0.33
C GLY A 31 8.23 4.79 1.00
N VAL A 32 7.06 5.19 1.52
CA VAL A 32 6.47 4.56 2.72
C VAL A 32 6.06 3.11 2.43
N ILE A 33 5.39 2.88 1.30
CA ILE A 33 4.89 1.56 0.89
C ILE A 33 6.06 0.61 0.61
N GLU A 34 7.05 1.06 -0.17
CA GLU A 34 8.23 0.28 -0.53
C GLU A 34 9.04 -0.13 0.71
N ASN A 35 9.10 0.74 1.72
CA ASN A 35 9.74 0.41 2.97
C ASN A 35 9.09 -0.74 3.75
N ILE A 36 7.82 -1.04 3.49
CA ILE A 36 7.08 -2.13 4.15
C ILE A 36 7.09 -3.38 3.27
N ILE A 37 6.79 -3.23 1.97
CA ILE A 37 6.61 -4.37 1.05
C ILE A 37 7.95 -4.90 0.53
N LYS A 38 8.97 -4.05 0.43
CA LYS A 38 10.32 -4.37 -0.09
C LYS A 38 10.29 -5.05 -1.47
N ASN A 39 9.32 -4.66 -2.30
CA ASN A 39 9.21 -5.10 -3.69
C ASN A 39 8.59 -3.97 -4.52
N LYS A 40 9.31 -3.50 -5.54
CA LYS A 40 8.93 -2.34 -6.35
C LYS A 40 7.57 -2.52 -7.03
N ALA A 41 7.39 -3.57 -7.82
CA ALA A 41 6.15 -3.82 -8.57
C ALA A 41 4.92 -3.89 -7.65
N GLN A 42 5.03 -4.62 -6.53
CA GLN A 42 3.93 -4.69 -5.56
C GLN A 42 3.68 -3.36 -4.85
N SER A 43 4.70 -2.52 -4.70
CA SER A 43 4.56 -1.19 -4.11
C SER A 43 3.87 -0.23 -5.06
N GLU A 44 4.12 -0.33 -6.36
CA GLU A 44 3.41 0.41 -7.41
C GLU A 44 1.92 0.03 -7.42
N ASP A 45 1.59 -1.27 -7.37
CA ASP A 45 0.21 -1.73 -7.27
C ASP A 45 -0.50 -1.15 -6.04
N VAL A 46 0.15 -1.21 -4.87
CA VAL A 46 -0.43 -0.69 -3.62
C VAL A 46 -0.55 0.83 -3.65
N LEU A 47 0.38 1.55 -4.29
CA LEU A 47 0.26 2.99 -4.47
C LEU A 47 -1.01 3.34 -5.25
N GLN A 48 -1.30 2.62 -6.34
CA GLN A 48 -2.54 2.81 -7.11
C GLN A 48 -3.79 2.55 -6.25
N GLU A 49 -3.80 1.45 -5.49
CA GLU A 49 -4.89 1.15 -4.54
C GLU A 49 -5.06 2.28 -3.50
N VAL A 50 -3.95 2.85 -3.00
CA VAL A 50 -3.94 3.95 -2.03
C VAL A 50 -4.50 5.24 -2.63
N MET A 51 -4.13 5.59 -3.87
CA MET A 51 -4.68 6.77 -4.55
C MET A 51 -6.20 6.65 -4.71
N VAL A 52 -6.69 5.49 -5.15
CA VAL A 52 -8.13 5.24 -5.24
C VAL A 52 -8.82 5.37 -3.87
N LYS A 53 -8.19 4.88 -2.80
CA LYS A 53 -8.71 5.03 -1.43
C LYS A 53 -8.76 6.49 -0.99
N ILE A 54 -7.72 7.29 -1.31
CA ILE A 54 -7.68 8.73 -1.01
C ILE A 54 -8.82 9.43 -1.75
N TRP A 55 -8.99 9.23 -3.06
CA TRP A 55 -10.06 9.83 -3.86
C TRP A 55 -11.47 9.52 -3.30
N ARG A 56 -11.69 8.29 -2.84
CA ARG A 56 -12.98 7.84 -2.29
C ARG A 56 -13.24 8.39 -0.88
N ASN A 57 -12.21 8.45 -0.04
CA ASN A 57 -12.34 8.78 1.37
C ASN A 57 -12.01 10.24 1.70
N LEU A 58 -11.56 11.04 0.73
CA LEU A 58 -11.24 12.46 0.95
C LEU A 58 -12.36 13.25 1.65
N PRO A 59 -13.67 13.03 1.38
CA PRO A 59 -14.73 13.72 2.10
C PRO A 59 -14.77 13.46 3.61
N GLN A 60 -14.07 12.43 4.09
CA GLN A 60 -13.95 12.09 5.51
C GLN A 60 -12.72 12.75 6.16
N TYR A 61 -11.87 13.42 5.38
CA TYR A 61 -10.75 14.18 5.93
C TYR A 61 -11.29 15.36 6.75
N ASP A 62 -10.76 15.48 7.97
CA ASP A 62 -11.14 16.52 8.92
C ASP A 62 -9.84 17.19 9.41
N PRO A 63 -9.61 18.47 9.07
CA PRO A 63 -8.39 19.18 9.45
C PRO A 63 -8.22 19.34 10.96
N GLU A 64 -9.31 19.31 11.73
CA GLU A 64 -9.28 19.38 13.20
C GLU A 64 -8.70 18.10 13.83
N LYS A 65 -8.78 16.97 13.12
CA LYS A 65 -8.25 15.67 13.58
C LYS A 65 -6.79 15.45 13.20
N GLY A 66 -6.21 16.31 12.35
CA GLY A 66 -4.79 16.28 12.03
C GLY A 66 -4.44 16.74 10.61
N ARG A 67 -3.13 16.79 10.36
CA ARG A 67 -2.59 17.22 9.06
C ARG A 67 -2.96 16.25 7.94
N PHE A 68 -3.30 16.79 6.78
CA PHE A 68 -3.65 16.04 5.58
C PHE A 68 -2.57 15.01 5.19
N PHE A 69 -1.30 15.42 5.18
CA PHE A 69 -0.17 14.54 4.89
C PHE A 69 -0.13 13.31 5.82
N THR A 70 -0.35 13.51 7.12
CA THR A 70 -0.40 12.42 8.10
C THR A 70 -1.55 11.46 7.79
N TRP A 71 -2.71 11.98 7.41
CA TRP A 71 -3.89 11.17 7.07
C TRP A 71 -3.62 10.28 5.84
N ILE A 72 -3.08 10.82 4.75
CA ILE A 72 -2.75 10.02 3.54
C ILE A 72 -1.63 9.01 3.80
N VAL A 73 -0.63 9.34 4.62
CA VAL A 73 0.45 8.41 5.01
C VAL A 73 -0.11 7.24 5.82
N ASN A 74 -1.11 7.47 6.68
CA ASN A 74 -1.76 6.40 7.42
C ASN A 74 -2.52 5.44 6.49
N ILE A 75 -3.22 5.96 5.47
CA ILE A 75 -3.89 5.13 4.45
C ILE A 75 -2.85 4.27 3.71
N ALA A 76 -1.72 4.86 3.32
CA ALA A 76 -0.65 4.15 2.63
C ALA A 76 -0.02 3.05 3.49
N ARG A 77 0.34 3.38 4.73
CA ARG A 77 0.91 2.45 5.70
C ARG A 77 -0.02 1.26 5.96
N ASN A 78 -1.30 1.52 6.23
CA ASN A 78 -2.27 0.46 6.49
C ASN A 78 -2.44 -0.46 5.28
N SER A 79 -2.58 0.12 4.08
CA SER A 79 -2.69 -0.64 2.84
C SER A 79 -1.46 -1.52 2.57
N ALA A 80 -0.27 -1.00 2.84
CA ALA A 80 0.98 -1.76 2.69
C ALA A 80 1.10 -2.91 3.70
N ILE A 81 0.72 -2.69 4.97
CA ILE A 81 0.71 -3.73 6.00
C ILE A 81 -0.26 -4.85 5.64
N ASP A 82 -1.47 -4.49 5.17
CA ASP A 82 -2.49 -5.47 4.78
C ASP A 82 -2.01 -6.34 3.62
N LYS A 83 -1.41 -5.72 2.59
CA LYS A 83 -0.82 -6.45 1.45
C LYS A 83 0.32 -7.36 1.88
N TYR A 84 1.23 -6.85 2.73
CA TYR A 84 2.36 -7.62 3.25
C TYR A 84 1.90 -8.84 4.04
N ARG A 85 0.93 -8.67 4.94
CA ARG A 85 0.34 -9.76 5.72
C ARG A 85 -0.32 -10.81 4.83
N SER A 86 -1.13 -10.40 3.85
CA SER A 86 -1.76 -11.32 2.89
C SER A 86 -0.73 -12.19 2.15
N LYS A 87 0.39 -11.59 1.72
CA LYS A 87 1.51 -12.31 1.09
C LYS A 87 2.19 -13.29 2.05
N ALA A 88 2.45 -12.88 3.29
CA ALA A 88 3.04 -13.73 4.32
C ALA A 88 2.15 -14.95 4.59
N TYR A 89 0.84 -14.75 4.76
CA TYR A 89 -0.13 -15.83 4.93
C TYR A 89 -0.14 -16.80 3.73
N LYS A 90 -0.08 -16.28 2.50
CA LYS A 90 -0.02 -17.13 1.30
C LYS A 90 1.27 -17.98 1.26
N LYS A 91 2.41 -17.39 1.62
CA LYS A 91 3.70 -18.09 1.67
C LYS A 91 3.72 -19.18 2.74
N GLU A 92 3.19 -18.89 3.93
CA GLU A 92 3.10 -19.86 5.03
C GLU A 92 2.24 -21.08 4.64
N ARG A 93 1.08 -20.85 4.01
CA ARG A 93 0.23 -21.94 3.51
C ARG A 93 0.89 -22.79 2.42
N GLN A 94 1.71 -22.18 1.55
CA GLN A 94 2.48 -22.92 0.55
C GLN A 94 3.55 -23.79 1.20
N ASN A 95 4.23 -23.28 2.23
CA ASN A 95 5.21 -24.06 2.99
C ASN A 95 4.57 -25.25 3.73
N LEU A 96 3.37 -25.07 4.28
CA LEU A 96 2.60 -26.14 4.94
C LEU A 96 2.07 -27.19 3.94
N ALA A 97 1.82 -26.81 2.69
CA ALA A 97 1.32 -27.70 1.64
C ALA A 97 2.44 -28.49 0.91
N SER A 98 3.71 -28.16 1.14
CA SER A 98 4.84 -28.97 0.69
C SER A 98 5.02 -30.14 1.67
N PRO A 99 4.82 -31.41 1.26
CA PRO A 99 5.04 -32.53 2.15
C PRO A 99 6.53 -32.60 2.45
N ILE A 100 6.91 -32.42 3.72
CA ILE A 100 8.19 -32.90 4.23
C ILE A 100 8.13 -34.42 4.02
N ILE A 101 8.80 -34.95 3.00
CA ILE A 101 9.02 -36.39 2.87
C ILE A 101 10.22 -36.71 3.77
N PRO A 102 10.05 -37.32 4.95
CA PRO A 102 11.18 -37.71 5.76
C PRO A 102 11.65 -39.06 5.22
N GLY A 103 12.70 -39.07 4.40
CA GLY A 103 13.31 -40.33 3.97
C GLY A 103 13.95 -40.31 2.58
N THR A 104 15.09 -39.65 2.45
CA THR A 104 16.10 -40.06 1.45
C THR A 104 17.44 -40.18 2.16
N SER A 105 17.54 -41.13 3.09
CA SER A 105 18.83 -41.70 3.47
C SER A 105 19.09 -42.86 2.49
N THR A 106 19.72 -42.54 1.37
CA THR A 106 20.36 -43.55 0.53
C THR A 106 21.66 -43.97 1.24
N LEU A 107 21.65 -45.14 1.88
CA LEU A 107 22.87 -45.83 2.28
C LEU A 107 23.67 -46.19 1.01
N PRO A 108 24.98 -45.87 0.94
CA PRO A 108 25.82 -46.40 -0.12
C PRO A 108 26.02 -47.90 0.12
N LYS A 109 25.71 -48.73 -0.88
CA LYS A 109 26.19 -50.11 -0.93
C LYS A 109 27.68 -50.11 -1.25
N ALA A 110 28.50 -50.53 -0.29
CA ALA A 110 29.80 -51.16 -0.51
C ALA A 110 30.14 -52.01 0.73
#